data_AF-A0A8B6EAE4-F1
#
_entry.id   AF-A0A8B6EAE4-F1
#
_cell.length_a   1.000
_cell.length_b   1.000
_cell.length_c   1.000
_cell.angle_alpha   90.00
_cell.angle_beta   90.00
_cell.angle_gamma   90.00
#
_symmetry.space_group_name_H-M   'P 1'
#
loop_
_entity.id
_entity.type
_entity.pdbx_description
1 polymer ?
#
loop_
_entity_poly.entity_id
_entity_poly.type
_entity_poly.pdbx_seq_one_letter_code
_entity_poly.pdbx_strand_id
1 'polypeptide(L)'
;MNLFGNPLMSHSNTPFENINPKKKGKETGYNNVTHPSRDQSYEQFTSMIFPLLKVLIRPSRNSLNNRFLPYDIIQTDAILSLDDDCIMKHDDILLAFRVWKIERERIVGCPGRVHKWDAVRNEWNYSWQYSDLWKVSMVLTGAAFFHKYYACVYSYVMQSAIREFVDENLNCEDIAMNFLVSYITQKPPIQVICVHVCFIGCMYVATIQ
;
A
#
# COMPACT_ATOMS: atom_id res chain seq x y z
N MET A 1 9.71 -8.95 -40.54
CA MET A 1 10.04 -7.59 -41.04
C MET A 1 10.31 -6.72 -39.83
N ASN A 2 11.58 -6.40 -39.61
CA ASN A 2 12.08 -5.53 -38.55
C ASN A 2 11.64 -4.08 -38.80
N LEU A 3 11.21 -3.37 -37.76
CA LEU A 3 11.31 -1.91 -37.69
C LEU A 3 11.69 -1.50 -36.25
N PHE A 4 12.96 -1.73 -35.91
CA PHE A 4 13.67 -0.95 -34.89
C PHE A 4 14.33 0.23 -35.60
N GLY A 5 14.17 1.44 -35.05
CA GLY A 5 14.85 2.64 -35.52
C GLY A 5 14.93 3.69 -34.41
N ASN A 6 16.03 3.67 -33.66
CA ASN A 6 16.52 4.85 -32.93
C ASN A 6 17.31 5.76 -33.89
N PRO A 7 17.46 7.05 -33.55
CA PRO A 7 18.82 7.55 -33.39
C PRO A 7 19.04 8.45 -32.14
N LEU A 8 20.28 8.36 -31.64
CA LEU A 8 20.92 9.11 -30.56
C LEU A 8 21.26 10.56 -30.94
N MET A 9 21.29 11.47 -29.94
CA MET A 9 22.19 12.64 -29.79
C MET A 9 21.90 13.28 -28.41
N SER A 10 22.77 13.97 -27.66
CA SER A 10 24.23 14.00 -27.42
C SER A 10 24.42 14.99 -26.24
N HIS A 11 25.47 14.80 -25.44
CA HIS A 11 25.78 15.53 -24.19
C HIS A 11 25.95 17.07 -24.29
N SER A 12 25.70 17.76 -23.17
CA SER A 12 26.49 18.92 -22.73
C SER A 12 26.50 19.06 -21.19
N ASN A 13 27.67 18.88 -20.58
CA ASN A 13 28.02 19.26 -19.20
C ASN A 13 28.50 20.71 -19.16
N THR A 14 28.22 21.45 -18.08
CA THR A 14 29.23 22.23 -17.30
C THR A 14 28.62 22.88 -16.03
N PRO A 15 29.45 23.21 -15.00
CA PRO A 15 29.08 23.27 -13.58
C PRO A 15 29.11 24.71 -12.99
N PHE A 16 29.19 24.83 -11.64
CA PHE A 16 29.33 26.01 -10.75
C PHE A 16 28.00 26.44 -10.06
N GLU A 17 27.89 26.72 -8.75
CA GLU A 17 28.84 26.86 -7.63
C GLU A 17 28.02 26.96 -6.30
N ASN A 18 28.64 26.55 -5.19
CA ASN A 18 28.14 26.71 -3.82
C ASN A 18 28.09 28.18 -3.40
N ILE A 19 26.95 28.68 -2.88
CA ILE A 19 26.94 29.88 -2.01
C ILE A 19 25.88 29.74 -0.89
N ASN A 20 26.35 29.69 0.35
CA ASN A 20 25.67 30.20 1.54
C ASN A 20 26.81 30.73 2.45
N PRO A 21 26.71 31.89 3.15
CA PRO A 21 25.73 32.06 4.24
C PRO A 21 25.22 33.50 4.52
N LYS A 22 24.04 33.56 5.18
CA LYS A 22 23.58 34.54 6.19
C LYS A 22 23.26 35.99 5.76
N LYS A 23 21.97 36.36 5.86
CA LYS A 23 21.54 37.61 6.53
C LYS A 23 20.33 37.36 7.44
N LYS A 24 20.48 37.83 8.69
CA LYS A 24 19.52 37.81 9.80
C LYS A 24 18.40 38.85 9.58
N GLY A 25 17.20 38.52 10.07
CA GLY A 25 16.34 39.46 10.79
C GLY A 25 14.95 39.70 10.20
N LYS A 26 13.93 39.06 10.78
CA LYS A 26 12.89 39.72 11.60
C LYS A 26 11.95 38.66 12.19
N GLU A 27 12.03 38.53 13.51
CA GLU A 27 11.08 37.77 14.33
C GLU A 27 9.77 38.56 14.43
N THR A 28 8.65 37.94 14.06
CA THR A 28 7.31 38.35 14.51
C THR A 28 6.47 37.11 14.80
N GLY A 29 6.30 36.85 16.11
CA GLY A 29 5.23 36.13 16.79
C GLY A 29 4.43 35.04 16.08
N TYR A 30 4.80 33.78 16.30
CA TYR A 30 3.89 32.63 16.36
C TYR A 30 4.38 31.66 17.44
N ASN A 31 4.31 32.09 18.70
CA ASN A 31 4.41 31.16 19.82
C ASN A 31 3.00 30.60 20.09
N ASN A 32 2.93 29.27 20.20
CA ASN A 32 1.79 28.45 20.61
C ASN A 32 0.85 27.98 19.49
N VAL A 33 1.37 27.14 18.59
CA VAL A 33 0.59 26.00 18.10
C VAL A 33 1.13 24.78 18.81
N THR A 34 0.39 24.26 19.79
CA THR A 34 0.68 22.97 20.39
C THR A 34 0.56 21.90 19.31
N HIS A 35 1.70 21.39 18.84
CA HIS A 35 1.72 20.14 18.09
C HIS A 35 1.03 19.06 18.94
N PRO A 36 0.08 18.27 18.39
CA PRO A 36 -0.44 17.14 19.12
C PRO A 36 0.73 16.26 19.53
N SER A 37 0.80 15.94 20.82
CA SER A 37 1.86 15.13 21.40
C SER A 37 1.93 13.80 20.66
N ARG A 38 3.16 13.33 20.47
CA ARG A 38 3.53 12.08 19.80
C ARG A 38 2.94 10.82 20.44
N ASP A 39 2.04 10.94 21.43
CA ASP A 39 1.62 9.85 22.32
C ASP A 39 0.23 9.28 21.99
N GLN A 40 -0.64 10.01 21.27
CA GLN A 40 -2.03 9.56 21.06
C GLN A 40 -2.18 8.37 20.09
N SER A 41 -1.29 8.20 19.13
CA SER A 41 -1.34 7.05 18.21
C SER A 41 -0.94 5.74 18.91
N TYR A 42 -0.04 5.79 19.88
CA TYR A 42 0.46 4.61 20.57
C TYR A 42 -0.56 4.01 21.55
N GLU A 43 -1.35 4.85 22.22
CA GLU A 43 -2.39 4.39 23.15
C GLU A 43 -3.47 3.55 22.44
N GLN A 44 -3.79 3.86 21.18
CA GLN A 44 -4.75 3.09 20.38
C GLN A 44 -4.25 1.69 20.01
N PHE A 45 -2.93 1.50 19.83
CA PHE A 45 -2.36 0.20 19.52
C PHE A 45 -2.12 -0.65 20.79
N THR A 46 -1.84 -0.03 21.95
CA THR A 46 -1.63 -0.75 23.22
C THR A 46 -2.91 -1.27 23.87
N SER A 47 -4.10 -0.81 23.48
CA SER A 47 -5.37 -1.36 23.97
C SER A 47 -5.79 -2.66 23.28
N MET A 48 -5.05 -3.10 22.26
CA MET A 48 -5.28 -4.39 21.63
C MET A 48 -4.89 -5.54 22.56
N ILE A 49 -5.83 -6.45 22.80
CA ILE A 49 -5.60 -7.77 23.43
C ILE A 49 -4.88 -8.70 22.43
N PHE A 50 -3.79 -8.22 21.81
CA PHE A 50 -2.91 -8.97 20.94
C PHE A 50 -1.47 -8.72 21.40
N PRO A 51 -0.68 -9.75 21.73
CA PRO A 51 0.72 -9.54 22.07
C PRO A 51 1.45 -8.93 20.87
N LEU A 52 1.89 -7.67 21.02
CA LEU A 52 2.49 -6.92 19.93
C LEU A 52 3.97 -7.27 19.80
N LEU A 53 4.31 -8.14 18.85
CA LEU A 53 5.69 -8.38 18.45
C LEU A 53 6.12 -7.32 17.42
N LYS A 54 7.04 -6.43 17.80
CA LYS A 54 7.60 -5.40 16.90
C LYS A 54 8.89 -5.88 16.27
N VAL A 55 8.92 -6.01 14.95
CA VAL A 55 10.13 -6.32 14.20
C VAL A 55 10.31 -5.35 13.05
N LEU A 56 11.54 -4.82 12.92
CA LEU A 56 11.93 -3.95 11.82
C LEU A 56 12.74 -4.76 10.81
N ILE A 57 12.20 -4.90 9.60
CA ILE A 57 12.89 -5.53 8.48
C ILE A 57 13.43 -4.42 7.58
N ARG A 58 14.71 -4.49 7.22
CA ARG A 58 15.37 -3.53 6.32
C ARG A 58 15.82 -4.25 5.06
N PRO A 59 15.02 -4.23 3.98
CA PRO A 59 15.44 -4.77 2.69
C PRO A 59 16.66 -4.03 2.15
N SER A 60 17.48 -4.71 1.35
CA SER A 60 18.65 -4.11 0.70
C SER A 60 18.29 -3.17 -0.46
N ARG A 61 17.09 -3.31 -1.02
CA ARG A 61 16.58 -2.53 -2.16
C ARG A 61 15.23 -1.93 -1.83
N ASN A 62 15.01 -0.68 -2.26
CA ASN A 62 13.70 -0.06 -2.23
C ASN A 62 12.81 -0.69 -3.32
N SER A 63 11.81 -1.47 -2.90
CA SER A 63 10.88 -2.19 -3.77
C SER A 63 9.55 -2.37 -3.04
N LEU A 64 8.44 -2.14 -3.73
CA LEU A 64 7.10 -2.39 -3.19
C LEU A 64 6.82 -3.89 -3.01
N ASN A 65 7.48 -4.75 -3.78
CA ASN A 65 7.34 -6.20 -3.66
C ASN A 65 7.79 -6.75 -2.29
N ASN A 66 8.67 -6.03 -1.58
CA ASN A 66 9.22 -6.45 -0.28
C ASN A 66 8.15 -6.71 0.78
N ARG A 67 6.99 -6.04 0.70
CA ARG A 67 5.90 -6.19 1.67
C ARG A 67 5.17 -7.54 1.56
N PHE A 68 5.32 -8.24 0.44
CA PHE A 68 4.69 -9.53 0.17
C PHE A 68 5.65 -10.72 0.32
N LEU A 69 6.89 -10.47 0.74
CA LEU A 69 7.82 -11.54 1.04
C LEU A 69 7.28 -12.39 2.21
N PRO A 70 7.33 -13.73 2.10
CA PRO A 70 6.79 -14.62 3.14
C PRO A 70 7.80 -14.76 4.27
N TYR A 71 7.89 -13.73 5.10
CA TYR A 71 8.80 -13.74 6.26
C TYR A 71 8.38 -14.82 7.27
N ASP A 72 9.34 -15.61 7.73
CA ASP A 72 9.10 -16.68 8.72
C ASP A 72 8.53 -16.19 10.05
N ILE A 73 8.66 -14.89 10.34
CA ILE A 73 8.04 -14.29 11.52
C ILE A 73 6.51 -14.20 11.44
N ILE A 74 5.94 -14.23 10.23
CA ILE A 74 4.50 -14.20 10.00
C ILE A 74 3.96 -15.62 10.20
N GLN A 75 3.49 -15.88 11.42
CA GLN A 75 2.98 -17.19 11.82
C GLN A 75 1.49 -17.38 11.50
N THR A 76 0.75 -16.28 11.37
CA THR A 76 -0.70 -16.30 11.19
C THR A 76 -1.15 -16.41 9.75
N ASP A 77 -2.35 -16.94 9.59
CA ASP A 77 -2.98 -17.04 8.28
C ASP A 77 -3.43 -15.67 7.75
N ALA A 78 -3.80 -14.74 8.63
CA ALA A 78 -4.24 -13.40 8.26
C ALA A 78 -3.08 -12.41 8.28
N ILE A 79 -2.84 -11.73 7.17
CA ILE A 79 -1.94 -10.59 7.11
C ILE A 79 -2.80 -9.33 7.00
N LEU A 80 -2.71 -8.44 7.99
CA LEU A 80 -3.11 -7.06 7.83
C LEU A 80 -1.94 -6.29 7.21
N SER A 81 -2.08 -5.86 5.96
CA SER A 81 -1.12 -4.95 5.36
C SER A 81 -1.65 -3.52 5.45
N LEU A 82 -0.77 -2.65 5.93
CA LEU A 82 -1.04 -1.24 6.14
C LEU A 82 0.09 -0.44 5.51
N ASP A 83 -0.29 0.58 4.76
CA ASP A 83 0.66 1.59 4.30
C ASP A 83 1.15 2.38 5.51
N ASP A 84 2.37 2.89 5.36
CA ASP A 84 3.03 3.64 6.40
C ASP A 84 2.28 4.97 6.64
N ASP A 85 1.57 5.46 5.63
CA ASP A 85 0.66 6.58 5.76
C ASP A 85 -0.74 6.20 6.26
N CYS A 86 -1.09 4.93 6.47
CA CYS A 86 -2.46 4.57 6.78
C CYS A 86 -2.73 4.41 8.28
N ILE A 87 -3.66 5.21 8.82
CA ILE A 87 -4.19 5.02 10.18
C ILE A 87 -5.57 4.35 10.10
N MET A 88 -5.70 3.18 10.72
CA MET A 88 -6.97 2.49 10.93
C MET A 88 -7.34 2.44 12.41
N LYS A 89 -8.59 2.78 12.76
CA LYS A 89 -9.08 2.63 14.13
C LYS A 89 -9.29 1.16 14.49
N HIS A 90 -9.24 0.88 15.80
CA HIS A 90 -9.45 -0.46 16.35
C HIS A 90 -10.75 -1.12 15.85
N ASP A 91 -11.87 -0.39 15.88
CA ASP A 91 -13.16 -0.92 15.45
C ASP A 91 -13.19 -1.27 13.95
N ASP A 92 -12.53 -0.47 13.11
CA ASP A 92 -12.42 -0.73 11.67
C ASP A 92 -11.55 -1.97 11.40
N ILE A 93 -10.44 -2.13 12.14
CA ILE A 93 -9.59 -3.33 12.07
C ILE A 93 -10.38 -4.57 12.51
N LEU A 94 -11.11 -4.50 13.62
CA LEU A 94 -11.92 -5.61 14.12
C LEU A 94 -13.03 -5.99 13.13
N LEU A 95 -13.71 -5.01 12.54
CA LEU A 95 -14.73 -5.24 11.53
C LEU A 95 -14.14 -5.93 10.31
N ALA A 96 -13.06 -5.38 9.73
CA ALA A 96 -12.39 -5.95 8.58
C ALA A 96 -11.89 -7.37 8.84
N PHE A 97 -11.30 -7.61 10.02
CA PHE A 97 -10.82 -8.93 10.43
C PHE A 97 -11.97 -9.93 10.60
N ARG A 98 -13.09 -9.54 11.21
CA ARG A 98 -14.27 -10.41 11.35
C ARG A 98 -14.83 -10.83 9.99
N VAL A 99 -14.90 -9.89 9.06
CA VAL A 99 -15.32 -10.18 7.67
C VAL A 99 -14.31 -11.12 7.01
N TRP A 100 -13.02 -10.85 7.13
CA TRP A 100 -11.98 -11.73 6.59
C TRP A 100 -12.03 -13.14 7.18
N LYS A 101 -12.33 -13.31 8.47
CA LYS A 101 -12.47 -14.64 9.07
C LYS A 101 -13.57 -15.49 8.44
N ILE A 102 -14.63 -14.86 7.94
CA ILE A 102 -15.72 -15.53 7.22
C ILE A 102 -15.29 -15.78 5.77
N GLU A 103 -14.51 -14.85 5.20
CA GLU A 103 -14.17 -14.80 3.78
C GLU A 103 -12.66 -14.90 3.54
N ARG A 104 -12.05 -15.93 4.13
CA ARG A 104 -10.59 -16.06 4.26
C ARG A 104 -9.82 -16.11 2.95
N GLU A 105 -10.48 -16.52 1.88
CA GLU A 105 -9.92 -16.63 0.53
C GLU A 105 -9.83 -15.27 -0.18
N ARG A 106 -10.51 -14.23 0.33
CA ARG A 106 -10.64 -12.96 -0.38
C ARG A 106 -9.79 -11.87 0.26
N ILE A 107 -9.42 -10.87 -0.54
CA ILE A 107 -8.88 -9.61 -0.01
C ILE A 107 -10.06 -8.86 0.62
N VAL A 108 -9.91 -8.46 1.88
CA VAL A 108 -10.92 -7.72 2.64
C VAL A 108 -10.31 -6.45 3.19
N GLY A 109 -10.81 -5.28 2.82
CA GLY A 109 -10.18 -4.02 3.22
C GLY A 109 -10.98 -2.79 2.87
N CYS A 110 -10.44 -1.63 3.23
CA CYS A 110 -11.18 -0.38 3.18
C CYS A 110 -11.09 0.36 1.82
N PRO A 111 -9.90 0.50 1.19
CA PRO A 111 -9.77 1.33 0.00
C PRO A 111 -10.23 0.57 -1.25
N GLY A 112 -11.51 0.73 -1.58
CA GLY A 112 -12.10 0.18 -2.80
C GLY A 112 -11.69 0.95 -4.06
N ARG A 113 -11.50 0.24 -5.16
CA ARG A 113 -11.19 0.78 -6.50
C ARG A 113 -11.91 -0.02 -7.59
N VAL A 114 -12.01 0.57 -8.78
CA VAL A 114 -12.74 0.01 -9.91
C VAL A 114 -11.87 0.05 -11.15
N HIS A 115 -11.82 -1.04 -11.91
CA HIS A 115 -11.37 -1.01 -13.30
C HIS A 115 -12.60 -0.91 -14.21
N LYS A 116 -12.53 -0.07 -15.23
CA LYS A 116 -13.64 0.18 -16.16
C LYS A 116 -13.14 0.20 -17.58
N TRP A 117 -13.90 -0.42 -18.46
CA TRP A 117 -13.65 -0.34 -19.89
C TRP A 117 -14.08 1.03 -20.42
N ASP A 118 -13.15 1.76 -21.02
CA ASP A 118 -13.45 2.95 -21.80
C ASP A 118 -13.55 2.55 -23.27
N ALA A 119 -14.79 2.49 -23.77
CA ALA A 119 -15.07 2.11 -25.15
C ALA A 119 -14.60 3.15 -26.17
N VAL A 120 -14.41 4.41 -25.77
CA VAL A 120 -13.94 5.48 -26.67
C VAL A 120 -12.45 5.35 -26.91
N ARG A 121 -11.69 5.08 -25.84
CA ARG A 121 -10.24 4.91 -25.90
C ARG A 121 -9.78 3.48 -26.16
N ASN A 122 -10.72 2.51 -26.10
CA ASN A 122 -10.45 1.09 -26.25
C ASN A 122 -9.40 0.59 -25.24
N GLU A 123 -9.51 1.05 -24.00
CA GLU A 123 -8.56 0.78 -22.92
C GLU A 123 -9.26 0.54 -21.58
N TRP A 124 -8.57 -0.15 -20.67
CA TRP A 124 -9.01 -0.30 -19.29
C TRP A 124 -8.51 0.88 -18.46
N ASN A 125 -9.43 1.53 -17.77
CA ASN A 125 -9.14 2.65 -16.88
C ASN A 125 -9.30 2.27 -15.42
N TYR A 126 -8.39 2.77 -14.60
CA TYR A 126 -8.48 2.72 -13.15
C TYR A 126 -9.28 3.93 -12.64
N SER A 127 -10.29 3.67 -11.80
CA SER A 127 -11.13 4.70 -11.17
C SER A 127 -11.16 4.52 -9.65
N TRP A 128 -11.06 5.66 -8.96
CA TRP A 128 -11.27 5.79 -7.51
C TRP A 128 -12.50 6.66 -7.19
N GLN A 129 -13.27 7.05 -8.21
CA GLN A 129 -14.40 7.98 -8.03
C GLN A 129 -15.48 7.38 -7.13
N TYR A 130 -15.97 8.17 -6.19
CA TYR A 130 -16.98 7.71 -5.22
C TYR A 130 -18.25 7.16 -5.89
N SER A 131 -18.69 7.79 -6.99
CA SER A 131 -19.84 7.36 -7.80
C SER A 131 -19.71 5.94 -8.37
N ASP A 132 -18.50 5.39 -8.38
CA ASP A 132 -18.19 4.10 -9.00
C ASP A 132 -18.04 2.98 -7.99
N LEU A 133 -17.85 3.31 -6.71
CA LEU A 133 -17.50 2.36 -5.66
C LEU A 133 -18.61 1.34 -5.34
N TRP A 134 -19.81 1.47 -5.91
CA TRP A 134 -20.80 0.40 -5.85
C TRP A 134 -20.45 -0.82 -6.71
N LYS A 135 -19.44 -0.72 -7.59
CA LYS A 135 -18.88 -1.83 -8.39
C LYS A 135 -17.40 -2.08 -8.09
N VAL A 136 -17.03 -2.15 -6.82
CA VAL A 136 -15.64 -2.43 -6.44
C VAL A 136 -15.16 -3.72 -7.08
N SER A 137 -14.01 -3.62 -7.75
CA SER A 137 -13.32 -4.75 -8.36
C SER A 137 -11.94 -4.98 -7.75
N MET A 138 -11.44 -4.03 -6.97
CA MET A 138 -10.12 -4.05 -6.35
C MET A 138 -10.20 -3.45 -4.95
N VAL A 139 -9.45 -4.02 -4.01
CA VAL A 139 -9.22 -3.43 -2.69
C VAL A 139 -7.71 -3.26 -2.51
N LEU A 140 -7.27 -2.04 -2.22
CA LEU A 140 -5.84 -1.77 -2.11
C LEU A 140 -5.25 -2.42 -0.87
N THR A 141 -4.08 -3.03 -1.03
CA THR A 141 -3.39 -3.75 0.05
C THR A 141 -2.81 -2.83 1.13
N GLY A 142 -2.85 -1.51 0.92
CA GLY A 142 -2.46 -0.51 1.92
C GLY A 142 -3.38 -0.38 3.13
N ALA A 143 -4.54 -1.03 3.11
CA ALA A 143 -5.40 -1.19 4.28
C ALA A 143 -6.33 -2.39 4.09
N ALA A 144 -5.73 -3.59 4.03
CA ALA A 144 -6.48 -4.81 3.78
C ALA A 144 -5.89 -6.04 4.48
N PHE A 145 -6.80 -6.96 4.77
CA PHE A 145 -6.53 -8.33 5.15
C PHE A 145 -6.47 -9.23 3.92
N PHE A 146 -5.50 -10.14 3.91
CA PHE A 146 -5.44 -11.25 2.95
C PHE A 146 -4.75 -12.46 3.59
N HIS A 147 -4.90 -13.63 2.96
CA HIS A 147 -4.29 -14.86 3.44
C HIS A 147 -2.77 -14.88 3.18
N LYS A 148 -1.94 -15.31 4.14
CA LYS A 148 -0.48 -15.43 3.97
C LYS A 148 -0.05 -16.23 2.75
N TYR A 149 -0.89 -17.19 2.36
CA TYR A 149 -0.73 -17.99 1.14
C TYR A 149 -0.49 -17.11 -0.10
N TYR A 150 -1.22 -16.01 -0.24
CA TYR A 150 -1.09 -15.14 -1.40
C TYR A 150 0.24 -14.36 -1.40
N ALA A 151 0.83 -14.08 -0.25
CA ALA A 151 2.18 -13.53 -0.15
C ALA A 151 3.23 -14.51 -0.71
N CYS A 152 3.10 -15.79 -0.36
CA CYS A 152 3.96 -16.85 -0.89
C CYS A 152 3.79 -17.01 -2.41
N VAL A 153 2.55 -17.08 -2.89
CA VAL A 153 2.27 -17.25 -4.33
C VAL A 153 2.73 -16.01 -5.12
N TYR A 154 2.50 -14.80 -4.60
CA TYR A 154 3.02 -13.58 -5.20
C TYR A 154 4.54 -13.62 -5.33
N SER A 155 5.25 -14.00 -4.27
CA SER A 155 6.71 -13.95 -4.25
C SER A 155 7.37 -15.05 -5.08
N TYR A 156 6.82 -16.27 -5.05
CA TYR A 156 7.50 -17.45 -5.61
C TYR A 156 6.86 -18.03 -6.87
N VAL A 157 5.57 -17.78 -7.11
CA VAL A 157 4.83 -18.39 -8.22
C VAL A 157 4.46 -17.37 -9.30
N MET A 158 4.14 -16.13 -8.91
CA MET A 158 3.84 -15.08 -9.87
C MET A 158 5.03 -14.86 -10.82
N GLN A 159 4.71 -14.74 -12.11
CA GLN A 159 5.69 -14.50 -13.17
C GLN A 159 6.54 -13.27 -12.82
N SER A 160 7.87 -13.41 -12.96
CA SER A 160 8.80 -12.35 -12.55
C SER A 160 8.54 -11.04 -13.30
N ALA A 161 8.14 -11.10 -14.57
CA ALA A 161 7.79 -9.94 -15.39
C ALA A 161 6.74 -9.02 -14.73
N ILE A 162 5.79 -9.57 -13.96
CA ILE A 162 4.80 -8.75 -13.24
C ILE A 162 5.47 -8.02 -12.07
N ARG A 163 6.32 -8.71 -11.30
CA ARG A 163 7.06 -8.11 -10.19
C ARG A 163 8.12 -7.11 -10.66
N GLU A 164 8.72 -7.36 -11.82
CA GLU A 164 9.64 -6.45 -12.50
C GLU A 164 8.91 -5.18 -12.94
N PHE A 165 7.72 -5.29 -13.53
CA PHE A 165 6.88 -4.13 -13.86
C PHE A 165 6.58 -3.27 -12.61
N VAL A 166 6.19 -3.92 -11.50
CA VAL A 166 5.96 -3.22 -10.21
C VAL A 166 7.22 -2.48 -9.74
N ASP A 167 8.39 -3.11 -9.88
CA ASP A 167 9.67 -2.54 -9.50
C ASP A 167 10.09 -1.36 -10.39
N GLU A 168 9.85 -1.45 -11.70
CA GLU A 168 10.18 -0.42 -12.69
C GLU A 168 9.27 0.80 -12.56
N ASN A 169 7.99 0.58 -12.28
CA ASN A 169 7.00 1.65 -12.14
C ASN A 169 6.85 2.18 -10.71
N LEU A 170 7.43 1.50 -9.71
CA LEU A 170 7.24 1.77 -8.29
C LEU A 170 5.75 1.94 -7.93
N ASN A 171 4.90 1.06 -8.47
CA ASN A 171 3.45 1.10 -8.30
C ASN A 171 2.82 -0.26 -8.66
N CYS A 172 1.51 -0.40 -8.43
CA CYS A 172 0.66 -1.48 -8.91
C CYS A 172 0.89 -2.86 -8.27
N GLU A 173 1.59 -2.93 -7.13
CA GLU A 173 1.76 -4.17 -6.38
C GLU A 173 0.40 -4.66 -5.82
N ASP A 174 -0.46 -3.72 -5.45
CA ASP A 174 -1.83 -3.94 -4.99
C ASP A 174 -2.74 -4.46 -6.12
N ILE A 175 -2.63 -3.91 -7.32
CA ILE A 175 -3.34 -4.37 -8.52
C ILE A 175 -2.90 -5.80 -8.84
N ALA A 176 -1.58 -6.06 -8.88
CA ALA A 176 -1.04 -7.40 -9.12
C ALA A 176 -1.56 -8.41 -8.08
N MET A 177 -1.64 -8.03 -6.80
CA MET A 177 -2.21 -8.87 -5.75
C MET A 177 -3.72 -9.14 -5.98
N ASN A 178 -4.51 -8.13 -6.36
CA ASN A 178 -5.93 -8.33 -6.67
C ASN A 178 -6.12 -9.29 -7.85
N PHE A 179 -5.35 -9.13 -8.93
CA PHE A 179 -5.38 -10.06 -10.06
C PHE A 179 -5.03 -11.48 -9.63
N LEU A 180 -3.99 -11.65 -8.81
CA LEU A 180 -3.56 -12.96 -8.31
C LEU A 180 -4.67 -13.65 -7.51
N VAL A 181 -5.24 -12.96 -6.52
CA VAL A 181 -6.26 -13.53 -5.64
C VAL A 181 -7.53 -13.85 -6.41
N SER A 182 -8.01 -12.94 -7.26
CA SER A 182 -9.20 -13.18 -8.07
C SER A 182 -8.97 -14.27 -9.12
N TYR A 183 -7.77 -14.41 -9.69
CA TYR A 183 -7.45 -15.51 -10.59
C TYR A 183 -7.49 -16.87 -9.88
N ILE A 184 -6.95 -16.97 -8.66
CA ILE A 184 -6.93 -18.24 -7.92
C ILE A 184 -8.32 -18.60 -7.41
N THR A 185 -9.05 -17.64 -6.87
CA THR A 185 -10.32 -17.89 -6.16
C THR A 185 -11.54 -17.80 -7.06
N GLN A 186 -11.42 -17.16 -8.23
CA GLN A 186 -12.54 -16.78 -9.08
C GLN A 186 -13.60 -15.94 -8.35
N LYS A 187 -13.18 -15.18 -7.32
CA LYS A 187 -14.03 -14.33 -6.50
C LYS A 187 -13.54 -12.88 -6.50
N PRO A 188 -14.45 -11.89 -6.38
CA PRO A 188 -14.08 -10.50 -6.21
C PRO A 188 -13.60 -10.22 -4.77
N PRO A 189 -12.81 -9.15 -4.55
CA PRO A 189 -12.47 -8.70 -3.20
C PRO A 189 -13.71 -8.16 -2.48
N ILE A 190 -13.59 -7.94 -1.16
CA ILE A 190 -14.63 -7.34 -0.32
C ILE A 190 -14.17 -6.00 0.19
N GLN A 191 -14.88 -4.95 -0.19
CA GLN A 191 -14.73 -3.66 0.48
C GLN A 191 -15.52 -3.66 1.78
N VAL A 192 -14.88 -3.24 2.87
CA VAL A 192 -15.54 -2.84 4.11
C VAL A 192 -15.55 -1.31 4.23
N ILE A 193 -16.65 -0.75 4.73
CA ILE A 193 -16.73 0.69 4.95
C ILE A 193 -16.02 0.99 6.27
N CYS A 194 -14.85 1.61 6.18
CA CYS A 194 -14.08 2.06 7.33
C CYS A 194 -14.18 3.58 7.41
N VAL A 195 -14.81 4.08 8.47
CA VAL A 195 -15.19 5.50 8.57
C VAL A 195 -14.00 6.39 8.93
N HIS A 196 -12.88 5.79 9.35
CA HIS A 196 -11.76 6.52 9.94
C HIS A 196 -10.39 6.18 9.33
N VAL A 197 -10.36 5.67 8.11
CA VAL A 197 -9.10 5.46 7.39
C VAL A 197 -8.56 6.81 6.96
N CYS A 198 -7.39 7.18 7.49
CA CYS A 198 -6.70 8.41 7.11
C CYS A 198 -5.32 8.05 6.53
N PHE A 199 -5.06 8.49 5.30
CA PHE A 199 -3.74 8.40 4.66
C PHE A 199 -2.90 9.62 5.12
N ILE A 200 -2.30 9.52 6.31
CA ILE A 200 -1.33 10.44 6.93
C ILE A 200 0.07 9.83 6.88
N GLY A 201 0.96 10.34 6.02
CA GLY A 201 2.36 9.91 5.91
C GLY A 201 3.07 9.61 7.24
N CYS A 202 3.43 8.34 7.47
CA CYS A 202 4.61 7.80 8.17
C CYS A 202 4.35 6.60 9.13
N MET A 203 4.90 5.44 8.73
CA MET A 203 5.27 4.18 9.43
C MET A 203 4.34 3.59 10.51
N TYR A 204 3.75 2.38 10.29
CA TYR A 204 3.81 1.19 11.19
C TYR A 204 3.32 -0.12 10.51
N VAL A 205 4.11 -1.20 10.59
CA VAL A 205 3.70 -2.58 10.20
C VAL A 205 3.28 -3.35 11.45
N ALA A 206 2.06 -3.92 11.46
CA ALA A 206 1.56 -4.80 12.52
C ALA A 206 1.22 -6.18 11.96
N THR A 207 1.77 -7.24 12.56
CA THR A 207 1.40 -8.63 12.24
C THR A 207 0.37 -9.08 13.27
N ILE A 208 -0.81 -9.52 12.84
CA ILE A 208 -1.88 -9.98 13.73
C ILE A 208 -1.56 -11.43 14.13
N GLN A 209 -1.46 -11.74 15.43
CA GLN A 209 -1.38 -13.10 15.96
C GLN A 209 -2.75 -13.62 16.41
#